data_AF-A0A060W4A9-F1
#
_entry.id   AF-A0A060W4A9-F1
#
_cell.length_a   1.000
_cell.length_b   1.000
_cell.length_c   1.000
_cell.angle_alpha   90.00
_cell.angle_beta   90.00
_cell.angle_gamma   90.00
#
_symmetry.space_group_name_H-M   'P 1'
#
loop_
_entity.id
_entity.type
_entity.pdbx_description
1 polymer ?
#
loop_
_entity_poly.entity_id
_entity_poly.type
_entity_poly.pdbx_seq_one_letter_code
_entity_poly.pdbx_strand_id
1 'polypeptide(L)'
;MPEYETDIPPLNETDTTITVLLKPAQSRGAPVSAYQLVVKEERKQKVRRAADVLECFSVPVSFKNASILDLPHYFAAELPPIYLTVVQPFSVGDNKTYNGYWNPPLSPAKSYSIYFQALSKANGETKINCVRLATKGMRTFLICPMHRKYITSWIKGPQCNHISRQFNLD
;
A
#
# COMPACT_ATOMS: atom_id res chain seq x y z
N MET A 1 -4.53 -10.40 15.53
CA MET A 1 -4.89 -9.25 14.69
C MET A 1 -6.38 -9.32 14.42
N PRO A 2 -7.10 -8.19 14.29
CA PRO A 2 -8.47 -8.20 13.78
C PRO A 2 -8.48 -8.80 12.40
N GLU A 3 -9.59 -9.42 12.05
CA GLU A 3 -9.80 -9.90 10.70
C GLU A 3 -10.11 -8.71 9.77
N TYR A 4 -9.33 -8.62 8.70
CA TYR A 4 -9.56 -7.71 7.59
C TYR A 4 -9.92 -8.58 6.40
N GLU A 5 -11.06 -8.30 5.79
CA GLU A 5 -11.38 -8.89 4.50
C GLU A 5 -10.41 -8.29 3.48
N THR A 6 -9.47 -9.11 2.99
CA THR A 6 -8.43 -8.69 2.03
C THR A 6 -9.00 -8.26 0.69
N ASP A 7 -10.27 -8.57 0.44
CA ASP A 7 -11.03 -8.20 -0.76
C ASP A 7 -11.84 -6.90 -0.58
N ILE A 8 -11.83 -6.28 0.61
CA ILE A 8 -12.41 -4.94 0.76
C ILE A 8 -11.51 -3.95 0.03
N PRO A 9 -12.00 -3.28 -1.02
CA PRO A 9 -11.23 -2.26 -1.70
C PRO A 9 -10.90 -1.10 -0.75
N PRO A 10 -9.76 -0.40 -0.94
CA PRO A 10 -9.42 0.77 -0.14
C PRO A 10 -10.55 1.81 -0.21
N LEU A 11 -10.74 2.56 0.89
CA LEU A 11 -11.83 3.53 1.00
C LEU A 11 -11.71 4.64 -0.07
N ASN A 12 -10.48 5.01 -0.39
CA ASN A 12 -10.17 5.95 -1.46
C ASN A 12 -8.75 5.67 -1.99
N GLU A 13 -8.53 5.85 -3.29
CA GLU A 13 -7.22 5.71 -3.90
C GLU A 13 -6.99 6.80 -4.96
N THR A 14 -5.91 7.56 -4.81
CA THR A 14 -5.46 8.56 -5.78
C THR A 14 -4.17 8.09 -6.48
N ASP A 15 -3.56 8.91 -7.32
CA ASP A 15 -2.25 8.60 -7.93
C ASP A 15 -1.17 8.36 -6.87
N THR A 16 -1.22 9.09 -5.76
CA THR A 16 -0.15 9.15 -4.76
C THR A 16 -0.58 8.73 -3.36
N THR A 17 -1.86 8.45 -3.14
CA THR A 17 -2.39 8.09 -1.82
C THR A 17 -3.33 6.89 -1.88
N ILE A 18 -3.43 6.17 -0.78
CA ILE A 18 -4.43 5.12 -0.56
C ILE A 18 -4.94 5.22 0.89
N THR A 19 -6.26 5.23 1.06
CA THR A 19 -6.90 5.28 2.37
C THR A 19 -7.37 3.88 2.75
N VAL A 20 -6.89 3.40 3.90
CA VAL A 20 -7.22 2.09 4.48
C VAL A 20 -7.98 2.27 5.79
N LEU A 21 -8.76 1.28 6.20
CA LEU A 21 -9.39 1.25 7.52
C LEU A 21 -8.48 0.52 8.50
N LEU A 22 -8.23 1.14 9.65
CA LEU A 22 -7.50 0.53 10.76
C LEU A 22 -8.51 0.12 11.84
N LYS A 23 -8.40 -1.12 12.31
CA LYS A 23 -9.18 -1.70 13.41
C LYS A 23 -8.26 -1.94 14.61
N PRO A 24 -8.68 -1.59 15.84
CA PRO A 24 -7.92 -1.88 17.05
C PRO A 24 -7.64 -3.38 17.19
N ALA A 25 -6.41 -3.76 17.53
CA ALA A 25 -6.08 -5.16 17.71
C ALA A 25 -6.63 -5.73 19.01
N GLN A 26 -7.31 -6.87 18.91
CA GLN A 26 -7.71 -7.65 20.08
C GLN A 26 -6.49 -8.42 20.58
N SER A 27 -5.97 -8.00 21.74
CA SER A 27 -4.86 -8.68 22.39
C SER A 27 -5.38 -9.68 23.43
N ARG A 28 -4.84 -10.90 23.44
CA ARG A 28 -5.14 -11.93 24.45
C ARG A 28 -3.88 -12.10 25.31
N GLY A 29 -3.87 -11.53 26.51
CA GLY A 29 -2.84 -11.75 27.52
C GLY A 29 -1.73 -10.70 27.64
N ALA A 30 -1.46 -9.87 26.62
CA ALA A 30 -0.50 -8.77 26.71
C ALA A 30 -0.97 -7.55 25.91
N PRO A 31 -0.93 -6.32 26.47
CA PRO A 31 -1.50 -5.15 25.83
C PRO A 31 -0.73 -4.75 24.56
N VAL A 32 -1.44 -4.12 23.62
CA VAL A 32 -0.79 -3.49 22.46
C VAL A 32 0.03 -2.30 22.94
N SER A 33 1.32 -2.30 22.61
CA SER A 33 2.25 -1.21 22.91
C SER A 33 2.39 -0.19 21.78
N ALA A 34 2.20 -0.61 20.53
CA ALA A 34 2.26 0.26 19.37
C ALA A 34 1.56 -0.38 18.15
N TYR A 35 1.12 0.46 17.23
CA TYR A 35 0.72 0.06 15.88
C TYR A 35 1.68 0.64 14.86
N GLN A 36 2.01 -0.10 13.81
CA GLN A 36 2.90 0.37 12.75
C GLN A 36 2.28 0.12 11.38
N LEU A 37 2.43 1.10 10.48
CA LEU A 37 2.06 0.99 9.07
C LEU A 37 3.33 0.81 8.24
N VAL A 38 3.36 -0.24 7.43
CA VAL A 38 4.49 -0.58 6.57
C VAL A 38 4.02 -0.57 5.12
N VAL A 39 4.80 0.10 4.28
CA VAL A 39 4.59 0.14 2.83
C VAL A 39 5.67 -0.69 2.18
N LYS A 40 5.26 -1.74 1.45
CA LYS A 40 6.16 -2.60 0.67
C LYS A 40 5.97 -2.30 -0.81
N GLU A 41 7.04 -1.98 -1.52
CA GLU A 41 7.04 -1.88 -2.98
C GLU A 41 7.03 -3.27 -3.61
N GLU A 42 6.05 -3.51 -4.48
CA GLU A 42 5.94 -4.75 -5.25
C GLU A 42 6.86 -4.65 -6.48
N ARG A 43 8.05 -5.25 -6.36
CA ARG A 43 8.99 -5.36 -7.47
C ARG A 43 8.59 -6.55 -8.35
N LYS A 44 8.65 -6.40 -9.69
CA LYS A 44 8.43 -7.49 -10.65
C LYS A 44 9.56 -8.53 -10.55
N GLN A 45 9.55 -9.36 -9.51
CA GLN A 45 10.48 -10.48 -9.41
C GLN A 45 10.01 -11.62 -10.33
N LYS A 46 10.95 -12.22 -11.08
CA LYS A 46 10.71 -13.47 -11.82
C LYS A 46 10.44 -14.57 -10.80
N VAL A 47 9.16 -14.91 -10.65
CA VAL A 47 8.63 -15.88 -9.68
C VAL A 47 9.40 -17.20 -9.70
N ARG A 48 10.14 -17.51 -8.63
CA ARG A 48 10.20 -18.88 -8.13
C ARG A 48 9.09 -18.99 -7.09
N ARG A 49 8.09 -19.82 -7.37
CA ARG A 49 6.94 -20.08 -6.49
C ARG A 49 7.43 -20.71 -5.18
N ALA A 50 7.73 -19.88 -4.20
CA ALA A 50 7.58 -20.25 -2.79
C ALA A 50 6.28 -19.57 -2.33
N ALA A 51 5.43 -20.29 -1.61
CA ALA A 51 4.25 -19.71 -0.99
C ALA A 51 4.68 -18.44 -0.23
N ASP A 52 4.04 -17.31 -0.51
CA ASP A 52 4.33 -16.02 0.13
C ASP A 52 3.95 -16.13 1.61
N VAL A 53 4.88 -16.63 2.43
CA VAL A 53 4.72 -16.68 3.88
C VAL A 53 4.67 -15.23 4.35
N LEU A 54 3.56 -14.84 4.95
CA LEU A 54 3.35 -13.50 5.48
C LEU A 54 4.29 -13.27 6.67
N GLU A 55 5.52 -12.85 6.41
CA GLU A 55 6.47 -12.45 7.45
C GLU A 55 6.28 -10.98 7.83
N CYS A 56 6.12 -10.71 9.13
CA CYS A 56 5.99 -9.36 9.66
C CYS A 56 7.33 -8.62 9.68
N PHE A 57 7.27 -7.29 9.79
CA PHE A 57 8.46 -6.43 9.71
C PHE A 57 8.98 -6.12 11.12
N SER A 58 10.11 -6.72 11.49
CA SER A 58 10.68 -6.61 12.84
C SER A 58 11.63 -5.42 13.00
N VAL A 59 12.36 -5.05 11.95
CA VAL A 59 13.35 -3.96 11.99
C VAL A 59 12.74 -2.69 11.39
N PRO A 60 12.53 -1.62 12.19
CA PRO A 60 12.01 -0.37 11.68
C PRO A 60 13.01 0.31 10.74
N VAL A 61 12.53 0.75 9.58
CA VAL A 61 13.32 1.46 8.57
C VAL A 61 12.52 2.65 8.04
N SER A 62 13.11 3.84 8.09
CA SER A 62 12.50 5.06 7.51
C SER A 62 12.54 5.03 5.98
N PHE A 63 11.66 5.80 5.34
CA PHE A 63 11.66 5.92 3.87
C PHE A 63 13.02 6.31 3.29
N LYS A 64 13.72 7.26 3.93
CA LYS A 64 15.05 7.71 3.51
C LYS A 64 16.06 6.56 3.55
N ASN A 65 16.09 5.80 4.65
CA ASN A 65 17.02 4.69 4.79
C ASN A 65 16.70 3.54 3.84
N ALA A 66 15.40 3.23 3.66
CA ALA A 66 14.97 2.22 2.70
C ALA A 66 15.39 2.57 1.27
N SER A 67 15.27 3.85 0.89
CA SER A 67 15.69 4.33 -0.43
C SER A 67 17.21 4.23 -0.63
N ILE A 68 18.01 4.56 0.40
CA ILE A 68 19.48 4.46 0.34
C ILE A 68 19.94 3.01 0.28
N LEU A 69 19.30 2.13 1.05
CA LEU A 69 19.64 0.71 1.16
C LEU A 69 18.96 -0.17 0.10
N ASP A 70 18.19 0.45 -0.81
CA ASP A 70 17.34 -0.23 -1.80
C ASP A 70 16.43 -1.33 -1.20
N LEU A 71 15.92 -1.12 0.01
CA LEU A 71 15.03 -2.06 0.67
C LEU A 71 13.62 -1.99 0.08
N PRO A 72 12.90 -3.13 -0.03
CA PRO A 72 11.59 -3.18 -0.66
C PRO A 72 10.48 -2.64 0.24
N HIS A 73 10.77 -2.19 1.46
CA HIS A 73 9.75 -1.71 2.39
C HIS A 73 10.27 -0.58 3.27
N TYR A 74 9.35 0.23 3.78
CA TYR A 74 9.61 1.27 4.78
C TYR A 74 8.41 1.43 5.71
N PHE A 75 8.68 1.99 6.89
CA PHE A 75 7.67 2.30 7.89
C PHE A 75 7.15 3.71 7.62
N ALA A 76 5.84 3.81 7.39
CA ALA A 76 5.15 5.06 7.09
C ALA A 76 4.60 5.74 8.34
N ALA A 77 4.28 4.96 9.37
CA ALA A 77 3.82 5.49 10.65
C ALA A 77 4.08 4.53 11.80
N GLU A 78 4.30 5.10 12.97
CA GLU A 78 4.10 4.42 14.24
C GLU A 78 3.07 5.21 15.06
N LEU A 79 2.06 4.51 15.54
CA LEU A 79 0.89 5.07 16.19
C LEU A 79 0.79 4.50 17.62
N PRO A 80 0.65 5.35 18.64
CA PRO A 80 0.45 4.88 20.00
C PRO A 80 -0.91 4.19 20.14
N PRO A 81 -1.12 3.31 21.13
CA PRO A 81 -2.40 2.59 21.30
C PRO A 81 -3.61 3.53 21.41
N ILE A 82 -3.43 4.70 22.02
CA ILE A 82 -4.47 5.73 22.18
C ILE A 82 -4.99 6.30 20.85
N TYR A 83 -4.19 6.19 19.77
CA TYR A 83 -4.59 6.67 18.45
C TYR A 83 -5.69 5.78 17.83
N LEU A 84 -5.80 4.52 18.25
CA LEU A 84 -6.67 3.54 17.63
C LEU A 84 -7.53 2.82 18.69
N THR A 85 -8.45 3.58 19.30
CA THR A 85 -9.45 3.07 20.24
C THR A 85 -10.72 2.58 19.53
N VAL A 86 -10.97 3.07 18.31
CA VAL A 86 -12.08 2.68 17.43
C VAL A 86 -11.57 2.47 16.00
N VAL A 87 -12.42 1.93 15.13
CA VAL A 87 -12.12 1.79 13.71
C VAL A 87 -12.04 3.17 13.06
N GLN A 88 -10.96 3.46 12.34
CA GLN A 88 -10.79 4.77 11.69
C GLN A 88 -9.95 4.69 10.40
N PRO A 89 -10.14 5.63 9.47
CA PRO A 89 -9.36 5.69 8.24
C PRO A 89 -7.93 6.19 8.50
N PHE A 90 -6.99 5.68 7.71
CA PHE A 90 -5.62 6.17 7.64
C PHE A 90 -5.19 6.34 6.18
N SER A 91 -4.60 7.47 5.85
CA SER A 91 -4.14 7.78 4.50
C SER A 91 -2.64 7.51 4.38
N VAL A 92 -2.28 6.47 3.63
CA VAL A 92 -0.90 6.23 3.22
C VAL A 92 -0.56 7.17 2.06
N GLY A 93 0.59 7.83 2.15
CA GLY A 93 1.05 8.81 1.17
C GLY A 93 0.62 10.25 1.43
N ASP A 94 0.14 10.58 2.64
CA ASP A 94 -0.40 11.90 2.96
C ASP A 94 0.65 12.98 3.28
N ASN A 95 1.93 12.65 3.10
CA ASN A 95 3.09 13.52 3.29
C ASN A 95 3.29 14.02 4.73
N LYS A 96 2.67 13.36 5.73
CA LYS A 96 2.86 13.71 7.14
C LYS A 96 3.90 12.81 7.80
N THR A 97 4.32 13.21 9.00
CA THR A 97 5.25 12.44 9.84
C THR A 97 4.53 11.96 11.09
N TYR A 98 4.65 10.67 11.38
CA TYR A 98 4.00 10.00 12.51
C TYR A 98 5.05 9.32 13.37
N ASN A 99 5.25 9.84 14.59
CA ASN A 99 6.26 9.37 15.53
C ASN A 99 7.67 9.18 14.90
N GLY A 100 8.10 10.16 14.09
CA GLY A 100 9.40 10.15 13.42
C GLY A 100 9.44 9.42 12.07
N TYR A 101 8.37 8.74 11.66
CA TYR A 101 8.26 8.12 10.33
C TYR A 101 7.53 9.04 9.37
N TRP A 102 8.23 9.45 8.30
CA TRP A 102 7.62 10.22 7.22
C TRP A 102 6.84 9.29 6.28
N ASN A 103 5.62 9.68 5.93
CA ASN A 103 4.66 8.99 5.07
C ASN A 103 4.61 9.67 3.68
N PRO A 104 5.64 9.51 2.84
CA PRO A 104 5.75 10.25 1.58
C PRO A 104 4.68 9.84 0.58
N PRO A 105 4.29 10.75 -0.33
CA PRO A 105 3.41 10.42 -1.46
C PRO A 105 3.91 9.18 -2.22
N LEU A 106 3.01 8.26 -2.50
CA LEU A 106 3.28 7.04 -3.27
C LEU A 106 3.52 7.38 -4.74
N SER A 107 4.32 6.58 -5.44
CA SER A 107 4.52 6.77 -6.88
C SER A 107 3.39 6.12 -7.68
N PRO A 108 2.77 6.82 -8.64
CA PRO A 108 1.79 6.20 -9.54
C PRO A 108 2.43 5.17 -10.46
N ALA A 109 3.76 5.23 -10.64
CA ALA A 109 4.54 4.34 -11.48
C ALA A 109 5.02 3.07 -10.76
N LYS A 110 4.51 2.79 -9.55
CA LYS A 110 4.89 1.64 -8.72
C LYS A 110 3.66 0.98 -8.13
N SER A 111 3.78 -0.31 -7.83
CA SER A 111 2.78 -1.05 -7.07
C SER A 111 3.24 -1.20 -5.63
N TYR A 112 2.31 -1.17 -4.67
CA TYR A 112 2.61 -1.24 -3.24
C TYR A 112 1.65 -2.18 -2.51
N SER A 113 2.15 -2.96 -1.55
CA SER A 113 1.33 -3.63 -0.55
C SER A 113 1.41 -2.88 0.78
N ILE A 114 0.24 -2.61 1.37
CA ILE A 114 0.12 -1.90 2.64
C ILE A 114 -0.11 -2.90 3.75
N TYR A 115 0.74 -2.87 4.78
CA TYR A 115 0.66 -3.74 5.93
C TYR A 115 0.41 -2.95 7.19
N PHE A 116 -0.35 -3.56 8.08
CA PHE A 116 -0.63 -3.05 9.41
C PHE A 116 -0.18 -4.08 10.44
N GLN A 117 0.56 -3.64 11.44
CA GLN A 117 1.05 -4.52 12.50
C GLN A 117 0.83 -3.93 13.88
N ALA A 118 0.51 -4.78 14.85
CA ALA A 118 0.53 -4.44 16.27
C ALA A 118 1.69 -5.12 16.95
N LEU A 119 2.30 -4.36 17.85
CA LEU A 119 3.42 -4.77 18.66
C LEU A 119 2.95 -4.86 20.10
N SER A 120 3.28 -5.95 20.75
CA SER A 120 3.11 -6.15 22.18
C SER A 120 4.48 -6.27 22.82
N LYS A 121 4.84 -5.31 23.66
CA LYS A 121 6.04 -5.33 24.48
C LYS A 121 5.65 -5.66 25.91
N ALA A 122 5.94 -6.88 26.35
CA ALA A 122 5.65 -7.34 27.71
C ALA A 122 6.75 -8.32 28.15
N ASN A 123 7.14 -8.26 29.43
CA ASN A 123 8.11 -9.19 30.03
C ASN A 123 9.46 -9.26 29.29
N GLY A 124 9.91 -8.15 28.69
CA GLY A 124 11.15 -8.12 27.89
C GLY A 124 11.04 -8.73 26.49
N GLU A 125 9.89 -9.31 26.12
CA GLU A 125 9.61 -9.83 24.79
C GLU A 125 8.85 -8.81 23.93
N THR A 126 9.21 -8.74 22.65
CA THR A 126 8.41 -8.02 21.63
C THR A 126 7.77 -9.03 20.69
N LYS A 127 6.44 -9.07 20.67
CA LYS A 127 5.66 -9.89 19.73
C LYS A 127 5.01 -9.00 18.70
N ILE A 128 5.04 -9.43 17.44
CA ILE A 128 4.50 -8.70 16.29
C ILE A 128 3.45 -9.59 15.62
N ASN A 129 2.30 -9.00 15.31
CA ASN A 129 1.29 -9.63 14.47
C ASN A 129 0.89 -8.63 13.38
N CYS A 130 0.91 -9.05 12.12
CA CYS A 130 0.70 -8.19 10.97
C CYS A 130 -0.35 -8.77 10.02
N VAL A 131 -0.96 -7.88 9.25
CA VAL A 131 -1.95 -8.19 8.22
C VAL A 131 -1.72 -7.26 7.03
N ARG A 132 -1.97 -7.77 5.82
CA ARG A 132 -1.99 -6.97 4.61
C ARG A 132 -3.37 -6.34 4.47
N LEU A 133 -3.43 -5.02 4.37
CA LEU A 133 -4.69 -4.28 4.30
C LEU A 133 -5.18 -4.06 2.87
N ALA A 134 -4.26 -3.69 1.96
CA ALA A 134 -4.62 -3.31 0.60
C ALA A 134 -3.40 -3.39 -0.32
N THR A 135 -3.66 -3.29 -1.63
CA THR A 135 -2.60 -3.04 -2.62
C THR A 135 -2.87 -1.85 -3.51
N LYS A 136 -1.88 -0.95 -3.44
CA LYS A 136 -1.46 0.06 -4.39
C LYS A 136 -1.24 -0.45 -5.82
N GLY A 137 -2.14 -0.32 -6.78
CA GLY A 137 -1.81 -0.63 -8.17
C GLY A 137 -0.96 0.45 -8.84
N MET A 138 0.07 0.08 -9.61
CA MET A 138 0.66 1.00 -10.58
C MET A 138 -0.43 1.44 -11.55
N ARG A 139 -0.58 2.75 -11.73
CA ARG A 139 -1.41 3.30 -12.79
C ARG A 139 -0.63 3.25 -14.08
N THR A 140 -0.77 2.16 -14.84
CA THR A 140 -0.41 2.22 -16.25
C THR A 140 -1.39 3.19 -16.89
N PHE A 141 -0.93 4.38 -17.23
CA PHE A 141 -1.56 5.15 -18.28
C PHE A 141 -1.53 4.24 -19.51
N LEU A 142 -2.61 3.50 -19.71
CA LEU A 142 -2.90 2.91 -21.00
C LEU A 142 -3.06 4.09 -21.94
N ILE A 143 -1.93 4.50 -22.56
CA ILE A 143 -1.96 4.78 -23.98
C ILE A 143 -2.75 3.61 -24.53
N CYS A 144 -3.94 3.88 -25.08
CA CYS A 144 -4.88 2.88 -25.58
C CYS A 144 -4.12 1.67 -26.13
N PRO A 145 -4.56 0.43 -25.88
CA PRO A 145 -3.96 -0.70 -26.55
C PRO A 145 -4.13 -0.48 -28.06
N MET A 146 -3.11 0.07 -28.71
CA MET A 146 -2.92 -0.11 -30.13
C MET A 146 -2.81 -1.62 -30.26
N HIS A 147 -3.93 -2.20 -30.70
CA HIS A 147 -4.04 -3.59 -31.02
C HIS A 147 -2.78 -4.00 -31.76
N ARG A 148 -1.99 -4.87 -31.13
CA ARG A 148 -0.96 -5.66 -31.80
C ARG A 148 -1.71 -6.58 -32.75
N LYS A 149 -2.06 -6.05 -33.94
CA LYS A 149 -2.62 -6.86 -35.03
C LYS A 149 -1.52 -7.82 -35.45
N TYR A 150 -1.61 -9.06 -34.96
CA TYR A 150 -1.08 -10.18 -35.73
C TYR A 150 -1.82 -10.22 -37.06
N ILE A 151 -1.03 -10.48 -38.09
CA ILE A 151 -1.41 -10.59 -39.48
C ILE A 151 -2.54 -11.61 -39.68
N THR A 152 -3.43 -11.29 -40.62
CA THR A 152 -4.56 -12.03 -41.21
C THR A 152 -5.96 -11.77 -40.65
N SER A 153 -6.90 -11.60 -41.59
CA SER A 153 -8.36 -11.45 -41.47
C SER A 153 -8.91 -10.02 -41.49
N TRP A 154 -9.53 -9.69 -42.63
CA TRP A 154 -10.33 -8.51 -42.90
C TRP A 154 -11.76 -8.74 -42.42
N ILE A 155 -12.18 -8.15 -41.29
CA ILE A 155 -13.61 -7.93 -40.99
C ILE A 155 -13.77 -6.53 -40.37
N LYS A 156 -14.81 -5.83 -40.85
CA LYS A 156 -15.11 -4.39 -40.68
C LYS A 156 -15.53 -4.01 -39.25
N GLY A 157 -15.09 -2.82 -38.81
CA GLY A 157 -15.82 -1.84 -37.97
C GLY A 157 -15.50 -1.76 -36.46
N PRO A 158 -15.89 -0.66 -35.75
CA PRO A 158 -16.14 0.72 -36.17
C PRO A 158 -15.16 1.74 -35.51
N GLN A 159 -15.18 2.98 -36.04
CA GLN A 159 -14.31 4.13 -35.71
C GLN A 159 -14.54 4.71 -34.30
N CYS A 160 -13.45 4.96 -33.56
CA CYS A 160 -13.47 5.83 -32.37
C CYS A 160 -13.43 7.29 -32.82
N ASN A 161 -14.50 8.05 -32.58
CA ASN A 161 -14.52 9.49 -32.81
C ASN A 161 -13.61 10.22 -31.79
N HIS A 162 -12.68 11.00 -32.32
CA HIS A 162 -11.90 12.00 -31.61
C HIS A 162 -12.83 13.09 -31.07
N ILE A 163 -12.81 13.35 -29.77
CA ILE A 163 -13.20 14.65 -29.20
C ILE A 163 -11.91 15.34 -28.78
N SER A 164 -11.39 16.20 -29.66
CA SER A 164 -10.42 17.21 -29.24
C SER A 164 -11.12 18.18 -28.31
N ARG A 165 -10.71 18.23 -27.04
CA ARG A 165 -10.98 19.40 -26.20
C ARG A 165 -9.99 20.49 -26.59
N GLN A 166 -10.50 21.49 -27.30
CA GLN A 166 -9.85 22.78 -27.49
C GLN A 166 -9.61 23.41 -26.11
N PHE A 167 -8.35 23.69 -25.76
CA PHE A 167 -8.04 24.70 -24.75
C PHE A 167 -8.25 26.06 -25.43
N ASN A 168 -9.29 26.79 -25.04
CA ASN A 168 -9.38 28.22 -25.31
C ASN A 168 -8.58 28.94 -24.23
N LEU A 169 -7.55 29.68 -24.67
CA LEU A 169 -7.01 30.82 -23.96
C LEU A 169 -7.78 32.04 -24.46
N ASP A 170 -8.52 32.68 -23.55
CA ASP A 170 -8.85 34.10 -23.60
C ASP A 170 -8.41 34.71 -22.26
#